data_AF-A0A969IYG3-F1
#
_entry.id   AF-A0A969IYG3-F1
#
_cell.length_a   1.000
_cell.length_b   1.000
_cell.length_c   1.000
_cell.angle_alpha   90.00
_cell.angle_beta   90.00
_cell.angle_gamma   90.00
#
_symmetry.space_group_name_H-M   'P 1'
#
loop_
_entity.id
_entity.type
_entity.pdbx_description
1 polymer ?
#
loop_
_entity_poly.entity_id
_entity_poly.type
_entity_poly.pdbx_seq_one_letter_code
_entity_poly.pdbx_strand_id
1 'polypeptide(L)'
;MTSAFAAERLLFTPATPIAEAIPIIFAFPNEYSVGITSLGYQVVWATFASRLDMQVSRLFTDIHEPLPANPELLGFSFSWELDYVNILSLLESLDMPIRTDDRSENHPLVFGGGSVLTANPEPFANFFDLILLGDGELLLGEFIEAYQEVRHADRQTQLRHLAQVPGIYVPSLYTVMYDSPDGAIQSIQPIDSTIPAQVQKQTYRGNTLSASTVVTEKAAWENIYMVEVVRSCPEMCRFCLASYLTLPFRTASLEGALIPAIDRGLRVTNRLGLLGASVTQHPEFEALLEHLDRPEYDEIRVSIASVRTNTVTEKLTRMLVKHDTRSITIAVESGSDRLRRIINKKLQNDEIIQAAITAKVGGLSAMKLYGMAGIPGEEPEDLDQTVAMLRSIKKAAPGLRLTFGCSTFVPKSHTPFQWFGVNPDAEKRLKSLQKQVRSQGIDFRPESYNWSVVQALISRGDRRLSHLLELVRHYGDSIGSYRRAFKEQRGKLPDLNFYVYEQWSTDRVLPWSHLQGALPQATLVKHVQSAMAEQDL
;
A
#
# COMPACT_ATOMS: atom_id res chain seq x y z
N MET A 1 9.72 22.79 -23.35
CA MET A 1 9.87 21.47 -22.71
C MET A 1 8.82 20.57 -23.33
N THR A 2 9.21 19.43 -23.89
CA THR A 2 8.24 18.38 -24.24
C THR A 2 7.50 17.98 -22.97
N SER A 3 6.17 17.95 -23.01
CA SER A 3 5.34 17.48 -21.89
C SER A 3 5.85 16.11 -21.45
N ALA A 4 5.91 15.83 -20.13
CA ALA A 4 6.37 14.53 -19.63
C ALA A 4 5.59 13.35 -20.24
N PHE A 5 4.32 13.59 -20.59
CA PHE A 5 3.46 12.64 -21.30
C PHE A 5 3.96 12.30 -22.71
N ALA A 6 4.66 13.21 -23.39
CA ALA A 6 5.21 12.96 -24.72
C ALA A 6 6.40 11.97 -24.71
N ALA A 7 6.98 11.69 -23.53
CA ALA A 7 8.01 10.68 -23.35
C ALA A 7 7.44 9.28 -23.05
N GLU A 8 6.10 9.16 -22.97
CA GLU A 8 5.43 7.89 -22.67
C GLU A 8 5.37 6.97 -23.87
N ARG A 9 5.60 5.69 -23.60
CA ARG A 9 5.34 4.58 -24.52
C ARG A 9 4.22 3.76 -23.96
N LEU A 10 3.03 3.90 -24.54
CA LEU A 10 1.83 3.19 -24.11
C LEU A 10 1.88 1.74 -24.62
N LEU A 11 1.48 0.80 -23.75
CA LEU A 11 1.34 -0.63 -24.07
C LEU A 11 -0.12 -1.05 -24.22
N PHE A 12 -1.00 -0.07 -24.36
CA PHE A 12 -2.41 -0.19 -24.73
C PHE A 12 -2.77 0.93 -25.70
N THR A 13 -3.92 0.81 -26.36
CA THR A 13 -4.44 1.85 -27.25
C THR A 13 -5.59 2.56 -26.55
N PRO A 14 -5.43 3.85 -26.17
CA PRO A 14 -6.54 4.64 -25.66
C PRO A 14 -7.70 4.65 -26.66
N ALA A 15 -8.91 4.49 -26.15
CA ALA A 15 -10.13 4.61 -26.93
C ALA A 15 -10.33 6.06 -27.37
N THR A 16 -10.98 6.26 -28.51
CA THR A 16 -11.48 7.58 -28.90
C THR A 16 -12.85 7.77 -28.24
N PRO A 17 -13.01 8.71 -27.29
CA PRO A 17 -14.28 8.87 -26.58
C PRO A 17 -15.42 9.24 -27.53
N ILE A 18 -16.60 8.66 -27.29
CA ILE A 18 -17.84 9.07 -27.98
C ILE A 18 -18.30 10.46 -27.50
N ALA A 19 -19.20 11.11 -28.22
CA ALA A 19 -19.67 12.45 -27.90
C ALA A 19 -20.25 12.58 -26.47
N GLU A 20 -20.93 11.54 -25.99
CA GLU A 20 -21.57 11.49 -24.67
C GLU A 20 -20.70 10.79 -23.60
N ALA A 21 -19.39 10.63 -23.84
CA ALA A 21 -18.49 9.98 -22.89
C ALA A 21 -18.45 10.74 -21.55
N ILE A 22 -18.31 10.00 -20.45
CA ILE A 22 -18.24 10.56 -19.09
C ILE A 22 -16.88 11.24 -18.91
N PRO A 23 -16.83 12.57 -18.69
CA PRO A 23 -15.59 13.27 -18.41
C PRO A 23 -15.12 12.96 -16.98
N ILE A 24 -13.95 12.36 -16.86
CA ILE A 24 -13.33 12.00 -15.60
C ILE A 24 -11.94 12.63 -15.46
N ILE A 25 -11.66 13.15 -14.27
CA ILE A 25 -10.31 13.45 -13.83
C ILE A 25 -9.82 12.30 -12.96
N PHE A 26 -8.69 11.67 -13.32
CA PHE A 26 -8.11 10.60 -12.52
C PHE A 26 -6.71 10.98 -12.00
N ALA A 27 -6.65 11.21 -10.70
CA ALA A 27 -5.51 11.79 -10.02
C ALA A 27 -4.67 10.75 -9.28
N PHE A 28 -3.36 10.99 -9.24
CA PHE A 28 -2.47 10.43 -8.24
C PHE A 28 -1.98 11.57 -7.33
N PRO A 29 -2.13 11.49 -6.00
CA PRO A 29 -1.84 12.60 -5.09
C PRO A 29 -0.34 12.73 -4.79
N ASN A 30 0.47 12.77 -5.83
CA ASN A 30 1.93 12.96 -5.76
C ASN A 30 2.45 13.46 -7.12
N GLU A 31 3.76 13.70 -7.21
CA GLU A 31 4.41 14.06 -8.47
C GLU A 31 4.24 12.95 -9.50
N TYR A 32 4.21 13.33 -10.77
CA TYR A 32 4.08 12.41 -11.89
C TYR A 32 5.09 11.26 -11.84
N SER A 33 6.36 11.55 -11.51
CA SER A 33 7.41 10.53 -11.45
C SER A 33 7.09 9.39 -10.48
N VAL A 34 6.49 9.71 -9.34
CA VAL A 34 6.04 8.75 -8.32
C VAL A 34 4.75 8.08 -8.77
N GLY A 35 3.76 8.87 -9.18
CA GLY A 35 2.43 8.37 -9.54
C GLY A 35 2.44 7.42 -10.73
N ILE A 36 3.18 7.75 -11.79
CA ILE A 36 3.32 6.88 -12.96
C ILE A 36 4.12 5.62 -12.66
N THR A 37 4.87 5.56 -11.55
CA THR A 37 5.56 4.35 -11.09
C THR A 37 4.63 3.44 -10.26
N SER A 38 3.40 3.86 -9.99
CA SER A 38 2.39 3.00 -9.34
C SER A 38 1.70 2.11 -10.37
N LEU A 39 1.96 0.80 -10.31
CA LEU A 39 1.28 -0.18 -11.16
C LEU A 39 -0.25 -0.17 -10.96
N GLY A 40 -0.72 0.07 -9.73
CA GLY A 40 -2.15 0.21 -9.46
C GLY A 40 -2.78 1.39 -10.19
N TYR A 41 -2.13 2.56 -10.15
CA TYR A 41 -2.59 3.75 -10.89
C TYR A 41 -2.62 3.48 -12.40
N GLN A 42 -1.52 2.91 -12.95
CA GLN A 42 -1.41 2.60 -14.36
C GLN A 42 -2.55 1.71 -14.88
N VAL A 43 -2.91 0.67 -14.11
CA VAL A 43 -3.97 -0.27 -14.49
C VAL A 43 -5.35 0.37 -14.45
N VAL A 44 -5.67 1.12 -13.38
CA VAL A 44 -6.97 1.82 -13.28
C VAL A 44 -7.11 2.85 -14.39
N TRP A 45 -6.08 3.68 -14.60
CA TRP A 45 -6.07 4.67 -15.67
C TRP A 45 -6.27 4.03 -17.04
N ALA A 46 -5.48 3.00 -17.39
CA ALA A 46 -5.59 2.34 -18.68
C ALA A 46 -6.94 1.64 -18.86
N THR A 47 -7.53 1.11 -17.78
CA THR A 47 -8.87 0.53 -17.81
C THR A 47 -9.90 1.59 -18.21
N PHE A 48 -9.89 2.76 -17.59
CA PHE A 48 -10.78 3.86 -17.98
C PHE A 48 -10.49 4.38 -19.39
N ALA A 49 -9.21 4.61 -19.72
CA ALA A 49 -8.79 5.17 -20.99
C ALA A 49 -9.02 4.21 -22.17
N SER A 50 -9.24 2.91 -21.93
CA SER A 50 -9.59 1.92 -22.96
C SER A 50 -11.08 1.84 -23.25
N ARG A 51 -11.92 2.60 -22.52
CA ARG A 51 -13.37 2.61 -22.72
C ARG A 51 -13.81 3.76 -23.62
N LEU A 52 -14.71 3.46 -24.56
CA LEU A 52 -15.27 4.46 -25.49
C LEU A 52 -16.23 5.43 -24.79
N ASP A 53 -16.85 5.02 -23.69
CA ASP A 53 -17.81 5.79 -22.90
C ASP A 53 -17.17 6.66 -21.82
N MET A 54 -15.84 6.79 -21.80
CA MET A 54 -15.10 7.60 -20.85
C MET A 54 -14.12 8.55 -21.54
N GLN A 55 -14.04 9.79 -21.03
CA GLN A 55 -13.02 10.78 -21.42
C GLN A 55 -12.13 11.06 -20.21
N VAL A 56 -10.90 10.53 -20.23
CA VAL A 56 -10.01 10.53 -19.07
C VAL A 56 -8.94 11.59 -19.19
N SER A 57 -8.83 12.45 -18.17
CA SER A 57 -7.70 13.38 -17.99
C SER A 57 -6.93 13.03 -16.72
N ARG A 58 -5.61 12.89 -16.83
CA ARG A 58 -4.74 12.61 -15.67
C ARG A 58 -4.32 13.87 -14.94
N LEU A 59 -4.25 13.77 -13.62
CA LEU A 59 -3.83 14.85 -12.72
C LEU A 59 -2.79 14.36 -11.72
N PHE A 60 -1.69 15.10 -11.60
CA PHE A 60 -0.63 14.92 -10.60
C PHE A 60 -0.39 16.26 -9.90
N THR A 61 0.43 16.29 -8.85
CA THR A 61 0.68 17.53 -8.12
C THR A 61 1.50 18.56 -8.90
N ASP A 62 2.30 18.11 -9.87
CA ASP A 62 3.24 18.93 -10.63
C ASP A 62 2.82 19.13 -12.10
N ILE A 63 2.04 18.22 -12.68
CA ILE A 63 1.57 18.28 -14.07
C ILE A 63 0.17 17.69 -14.24
N HIS A 64 -0.51 18.06 -15.32
CA HIS A 64 -1.81 17.49 -15.69
C HIS A 64 -2.02 17.50 -17.21
N GLU A 65 -2.89 16.61 -17.69
CA GLU A 65 -3.45 16.70 -19.03
C GLU A 65 -4.50 17.82 -19.11
N PRO A 66 -4.95 18.26 -20.30
CA PRO A 66 -6.07 19.17 -20.40
C PRO A 66 -7.29 18.63 -19.63
N LEU A 67 -7.73 19.38 -18.63
CA LEU A 67 -8.84 18.97 -17.76
C LEU A 67 -10.18 19.33 -18.42
N PRO A 68 -11.22 18.49 -18.29
CA PRO A 68 -12.56 18.85 -18.75
C PRO A 68 -13.09 20.04 -17.96
N ALA A 69 -13.85 20.92 -18.62
CA ALA A 69 -14.47 22.07 -17.94
C ALA A 69 -15.56 21.65 -16.95
N ASN A 70 -16.28 20.57 -17.26
CA ASN A 70 -17.35 20.00 -16.43
C ASN A 70 -17.07 18.51 -16.21
N PRO A 71 -16.14 18.13 -15.32
CA PRO A 71 -15.97 16.73 -14.94
C PRO A 71 -17.22 16.21 -14.24
N GLU A 72 -17.58 14.97 -14.52
CA GLU A 72 -18.65 14.25 -13.81
C GLU A 72 -18.09 13.41 -12.66
N LEU A 73 -16.85 12.92 -12.83
CA LEU A 73 -16.15 12.10 -11.84
C LEU A 73 -14.75 12.65 -11.57
N LEU A 74 -14.33 12.62 -10.31
CA LEU A 74 -12.96 12.94 -9.88
C LEU A 74 -12.43 11.80 -9.00
N GLY A 75 -11.51 11.01 -9.54
CA GLY A 75 -10.96 9.83 -8.87
C GLY A 75 -9.56 10.03 -8.31
N PHE A 76 -9.25 9.42 -7.17
CA PHE A 76 -7.90 9.38 -6.61
C PHE A 76 -7.40 7.94 -6.39
N SER A 77 -6.22 7.61 -6.90
CA SER A 77 -5.49 6.39 -6.53
C SER A 77 -4.61 6.66 -5.31
N PHE A 78 -5.02 6.21 -4.13
CA PHE A 78 -4.40 6.56 -2.86
C PHE A 78 -3.60 5.40 -2.24
N SER A 79 -2.26 5.52 -2.30
CA SER A 79 -1.34 4.44 -1.90
C SER A 79 -0.63 4.66 -0.56
N TRP A 80 -0.50 5.90 -0.08
CA TRP A 80 0.25 6.25 1.13
C TRP A 80 -0.53 7.20 2.02
N GLU A 81 -0.72 6.89 3.31
CA GLU A 81 -1.61 7.68 4.17
C GLU A 81 -1.22 9.16 4.26
N LEU A 82 0.08 9.46 4.21
CA LEU A 82 0.62 10.83 4.32
C LEU A 82 0.35 11.69 3.07
N ASP A 83 0.03 11.08 1.92
CA ASP A 83 -0.26 11.83 0.70
C ASP A 83 -1.65 12.50 0.74
N TYR A 84 -2.42 12.37 1.84
CA TYR A 84 -3.74 13.02 1.97
C TYR A 84 -3.68 14.54 1.80
N VAL A 85 -2.57 15.18 2.20
CA VAL A 85 -2.36 16.62 2.04
C VAL A 85 -2.35 17.04 0.57
N ASN A 86 -1.89 16.16 -0.30
CA ASN A 86 -1.87 16.38 -1.74
C ASN A 86 -3.27 16.21 -2.33
N ILE A 87 -4.10 15.28 -1.80
CA ILE A 87 -5.51 15.18 -2.18
C ILE A 87 -6.23 16.50 -1.88
N LEU A 88 -6.06 17.04 -0.67
CA LEU A 88 -6.67 18.31 -0.28
C LEU A 88 -6.19 19.47 -1.17
N SER A 89 -4.89 19.54 -1.44
CA SER A 89 -4.31 20.57 -2.30
C SER A 89 -4.83 20.49 -3.75
N LEU A 90 -5.00 19.27 -4.27
CA LEU A 90 -5.54 19.08 -5.62
C LEU A 90 -7.02 19.47 -5.67
N LEU A 91 -7.82 19.14 -4.67
CA LEU A 91 -9.21 19.61 -4.58
C LEU A 91 -9.28 21.14 -4.59
N GLU A 92 -8.49 21.81 -3.74
CA GLU A 92 -8.40 23.28 -3.72
C GLU A 92 -7.98 23.86 -5.08
N SER A 93 -7.00 23.24 -5.76
CA SER A 93 -6.52 23.71 -7.07
C SER A 93 -7.55 23.57 -8.20
N LEU A 94 -8.56 22.73 -8.00
CA LEU A 94 -9.68 22.51 -8.91
C LEU A 94 -10.92 23.33 -8.50
N ASP A 95 -10.79 24.23 -7.51
CA ASP A 95 -11.91 24.94 -6.88
C ASP A 95 -12.99 23.97 -6.35
N MET A 96 -12.59 22.76 -5.96
CA MET A 96 -13.49 21.73 -5.42
C MET A 96 -13.59 21.84 -3.89
N PRO A 97 -14.81 21.84 -3.32
CA PRO A 97 -14.98 21.76 -1.87
C PRO A 97 -14.31 20.51 -1.30
N ILE A 98 -13.47 20.71 -0.26
CA ILE A 98 -12.78 19.63 0.44
C ILE A 98 -13.79 18.67 1.06
N ARG A 99 -14.83 19.21 1.71
CA ARG A 99 -15.86 18.43 2.39
C ARG A 99 -16.95 17.99 1.43
N THR A 100 -17.39 16.75 1.59
CA THR A 100 -18.54 16.19 0.86
C THR A 100 -19.80 17.04 1.04
N ASP A 101 -20.03 17.54 2.26
CA ASP A 101 -21.27 18.25 2.62
C ASP A 101 -21.36 19.65 1.99
N ASP A 102 -20.22 20.19 1.55
CA ASP A 102 -20.14 21.48 0.84
C ASP A 102 -20.30 21.31 -0.69
N ARG A 103 -20.42 20.07 -1.19
CA ARG A 103 -20.59 19.77 -2.62
C ARG A 103 -22.06 19.76 -2.99
N SER A 104 -22.38 20.43 -4.09
CA SER A 104 -23.70 20.44 -4.72
C SER A 104 -23.79 19.48 -5.92
N GLU A 105 -24.99 19.38 -6.50
CA GLU A 105 -25.28 18.66 -7.76
C GLU A 105 -24.37 19.05 -8.94
N ASN A 106 -23.79 20.26 -8.92
CA ASN A 106 -22.93 20.76 -9.99
C ASN A 106 -21.46 20.30 -9.87
N HIS A 107 -21.10 19.64 -8.77
CA HIS A 107 -19.75 19.14 -8.56
C HIS A 107 -19.66 17.65 -8.94
N PRO A 108 -18.53 17.18 -9.49
CA PRO A 108 -18.32 15.77 -9.75
C PRO A 108 -18.50 14.92 -8.49
N LEU A 109 -18.81 13.64 -8.67
CA LEU A 109 -18.63 12.66 -7.60
C LEU A 109 -17.13 12.44 -7.40
N VAL A 110 -16.64 12.71 -6.19
CA VAL A 110 -15.25 12.47 -5.84
C VAL A 110 -15.13 11.06 -5.28
N PHE A 111 -14.34 10.22 -5.94
CA PHE A 111 -14.11 8.85 -5.53
C PHE A 111 -12.64 8.54 -5.27
N GLY A 112 -12.39 7.49 -4.49
CA GLY A 112 -11.03 7.05 -4.18
C GLY A 112 -10.92 5.54 -4.13
N GLY A 113 -9.74 5.04 -4.45
CA GLY A 113 -9.37 3.64 -4.26
C GLY A 113 -7.91 3.48 -3.84
N GLY A 114 -7.45 2.23 -3.75
CA GLY A 114 -6.08 1.91 -3.37
C GLY A 114 -5.97 1.34 -1.95
N SER A 115 -4.74 0.96 -1.58
CA SER A 115 -4.48 0.19 -0.35
C SER A 115 -4.84 0.93 0.93
N VAL A 116 -4.69 2.25 0.97
CA VAL A 116 -5.01 3.06 2.15
C VAL A 116 -6.51 3.06 2.41
N LEU A 117 -7.30 3.39 1.38
CA LEU A 117 -8.76 3.46 1.50
C LEU A 117 -9.40 2.08 1.65
N THR A 118 -8.82 1.05 1.04
CA THR A 118 -9.28 -0.33 1.23
C THR A 118 -9.02 -0.82 2.66
N ALA A 119 -7.94 -0.33 3.30
CA ALA A 119 -7.59 -0.72 4.66
C ALA A 119 -8.44 0.03 5.70
N ASN A 120 -8.41 1.36 5.70
CA ASN A 120 -9.21 2.17 6.61
C ASN A 120 -9.55 3.51 5.93
N PRO A 121 -10.76 3.64 5.38
CA PRO A 121 -11.19 4.88 4.73
C PRO A 121 -11.68 5.94 5.72
N GLU A 122 -12.02 5.57 6.96
CA GLU A 122 -12.72 6.47 7.89
C GLU A 122 -12.01 7.81 8.14
N PRO A 123 -10.68 7.89 8.32
CA PRO A 123 -9.99 9.19 8.49
C PRO A 123 -10.24 10.19 7.35
N PHE A 124 -10.57 9.67 6.16
CA PHE A 124 -10.76 10.43 4.93
C PHE A 124 -12.24 10.47 4.48
N ALA A 125 -13.15 9.90 5.27
CA ALA A 125 -14.55 9.71 4.91
C ALA A 125 -15.25 10.99 4.47
N ASN A 126 -14.89 12.15 5.03
CA ASN A 126 -15.51 13.42 4.67
C ASN A 126 -14.91 14.09 3.44
N PHE A 127 -13.93 13.47 2.78
CA PHE A 127 -13.31 14.00 1.55
C PHE A 127 -13.77 13.27 0.29
N PHE A 128 -14.36 12.08 0.43
CA PHE A 128 -14.78 11.22 -0.68
C PHE A 128 -16.29 10.97 -0.63
N ASP A 129 -16.95 11.14 -1.76
CA ASP A 129 -18.37 10.78 -1.91
C ASP A 129 -18.55 9.26 -1.93
N LEU A 130 -17.62 8.55 -2.58
CA LEU A 130 -17.61 7.09 -2.63
C LEU A 130 -16.18 6.52 -2.66
N ILE A 131 -16.02 5.31 -2.16
CA ILE A 131 -14.73 4.66 -1.98
C ILE A 131 -14.80 3.25 -2.55
N LEU A 132 -13.89 2.93 -3.46
CA LEU A 132 -13.77 1.63 -4.11
C LEU A 132 -12.80 0.77 -3.30
N LEU A 133 -13.32 -0.31 -2.72
CA LEU A 133 -12.59 -1.20 -1.82
C LEU A 133 -12.10 -2.44 -2.57
N GLY A 134 -10.79 -2.68 -2.54
CA GLY A 134 -10.18 -3.90 -3.04
C GLY A 134 -9.64 -3.81 -4.46
N ASP A 135 -9.75 -4.92 -5.19
CA ASP A 135 -9.20 -5.08 -6.54
C ASP A 135 -10.13 -4.43 -7.59
N GLY A 136 -9.54 -3.69 -8.53
CA GLY A 136 -10.29 -2.88 -9.52
C GLY A 136 -10.72 -3.63 -10.77
N GLU A 137 -10.14 -4.80 -11.05
CA GLU A 137 -10.30 -5.52 -12.32
C GLU A 137 -11.76 -5.82 -12.69
N LEU A 138 -12.65 -6.00 -11.70
CA LEU A 138 -14.09 -6.14 -11.90
C LEU A 138 -14.84 -4.87 -11.48
N LEU A 139 -14.48 -4.32 -10.30
CA LEU A 139 -15.18 -3.21 -9.67
C LEU A 139 -15.28 -1.95 -10.53
N LEU A 140 -14.24 -1.64 -11.32
CA LEU A 140 -14.24 -0.42 -12.14
C LEU A 140 -15.31 -0.46 -13.23
N GLY A 141 -15.54 -1.61 -13.85
CA GLY A 141 -16.59 -1.78 -14.86
C GLY A 141 -17.97 -1.63 -14.25
N GLU A 142 -18.22 -2.38 -13.17
CA GLU A 142 -19.48 -2.35 -12.42
C GLU A 142 -19.81 -0.95 -11.89
N PHE A 143 -18.79 -0.22 -11.41
CA PHE A 143 -18.94 1.17 -10.96
C PHE A 143 -19.42 2.09 -12.09
N ILE A 144 -18.75 2.04 -13.25
CA ILE A 144 -19.08 2.93 -14.38
C ILE A 144 -20.43 2.58 -14.99
N GLU A 145 -20.77 1.30 -15.08
CA GLU A 145 -22.07 0.84 -15.57
C GLU A 145 -23.20 1.29 -14.63
N ALA A 146 -23.06 1.07 -13.32
CA ALA A 146 -24.04 1.53 -12.33
C ALA A 146 -24.17 3.06 -12.31
N TYR A 147 -23.07 3.80 -12.45
CA TYR A 147 -23.13 5.27 -12.54
C TYR A 147 -23.94 5.72 -13.77
N GLN A 148 -23.77 5.07 -14.93
CA GLN A 148 -24.49 5.41 -16.15
C GLN A 148 -26.01 5.27 -16.01
N GLU A 149 -26.49 4.25 -15.27
CA GLU A 149 -27.92 4.03 -15.02
C GLU A 149 -28.59 5.22 -14.31
N VAL A 150 -27.84 5.93 -13.48
CA VAL A 150 -28.30 7.05 -12.65
C VAL A 150 -27.60 8.38 -12.96
N ARG A 151 -26.89 8.48 -14.09
CA ARG A 151 -26.05 9.63 -14.46
C ARG A 151 -26.77 10.98 -14.38
N HIS A 152 -28.05 11.00 -14.73
CA HIS A 152 -28.88 12.21 -14.73
C HIS A 152 -29.84 12.30 -13.53
N ALA A 153 -29.76 11.38 -12.58
CA ALA A 153 -30.48 11.47 -11.32
C ALA A 153 -29.80 12.48 -10.39
N ASP A 154 -30.50 12.89 -9.33
CA ASP A 154 -29.91 13.68 -8.26
C ASP A 154 -28.81 12.90 -7.52
N ARG A 155 -27.86 13.62 -6.92
CA ARG A 155 -26.69 13.06 -6.22
C ARG A 155 -27.10 12.05 -5.15
N GLN A 156 -28.19 12.28 -4.42
CA GLN A 156 -28.62 11.34 -3.38
C GLN A 156 -29.06 10.01 -4.00
N THR A 157 -29.83 10.05 -5.09
CA THR A 157 -30.20 8.84 -5.85
C THR A 157 -28.95 8.14 -6.41
N GLN A 158 -28.00 8.89 -6.96
CA GLN A 158 -26.73 8.34 -7.46
C GLN A 158 -25.97 7.59 -6.37
N LEU A 159 -25.73 8.23 -5.23
CA LEU A 159 -24.97 7.67 -4.11
C LEU A 159 -25.63 6.41 -3.55
N ARG A 160 -26.97 6.41 -3.40
CA ARG A 160 -27.70 5.24 -2.90
C ARG A 160 -27.68 4.07 -3.87
N HIS A 161 -27.76 4.34 -5.17
CA HIS A 161 -27.65 3.32 -6.22
C HIS A 161 -26.24 2.73 -6.25
N LEU A 162 -25.21 3.58 -6.27
CA LEU A 162 -23.81 3.15 -6.26
C LEU A 162 -23.44 2.35 -5.00
N ALA A 163 -24.03 2.66 -3.84
CA ALA A 163 -23.83 1.90 -2.61
C ALA A 163 -24.32 0.44 -2.68
N GLN A 164 -25.11 0.08 -3.71
CA GLN A 164 -25.54 -1.32 -3.93
C GLN A 164 -24.50 -2.13 -4.70
N VAL A 165 -23.53 -1.48 -5.35
CA VAL A 165 -22.46 -2.17 -6.08
C VAL A 165 -21.49 -2.76 -5.06
N PRO A 166 -21.28 -4.09 -5.04
CA PRO A 166 -20.39 -4.71 -4.07
C PRO A 166 -18.96 -4.16 -4.19
N GLY A 167 -18.41 -3.66 -3.08
CA GLY A 167 -17.09 -3.01 -3.05
C GLY A 167 -17.13 -1.49 -3.06
N ILE A 168 -18.28 -0.85 -3.28
CA ILE A 168 -18.44 0.60 -3.14
C ILE A 168 -18.94 0.93 -1.74
N TYR A 169 -18.13 1.70 -1.00
CA TYR A 169 -18.50 2.29 0.28
C TYR A 169 -18.84 3.76 0.10
N VAL A 170 -20.01 4.19 0.56
CA VAL A 170 -20.46 5.59 0.51
C VAL A 170 -20.56 6.12 1.95
N PRO A 171 -19.58 6.93 2.42
CA PRO A 171 -19.49 7.28 3.84
C PRO A 171 -20.68 8.03 4.42
N SER A 172 -21.33 8.88 3.62
CA SER A 172 -22.50 9.68 4.03
C SER A 172 -23.75 8.82 4.34
N LEU A 173 -23.76 7.55 3.92
CA LEU A 173 -24.87 6.62 4.16
C LEU A 173 -24.70 5.81 5.46
N TYR A 174 -23.73 6.16 6.30
CA TYR A 174 -23.47 5.50 7.59
C TYR A 174 -23.37 6.52 8.72
N THR A 175 -24.11 6.26 9.80
CA THR A 175 -24.05 7.03 11.04
C THR A 175 -23.11 6.34 12.03
N VAL A 176 -22.25 7.11 12.69
CA VAL A 176 -21.38 6.63 13.76
C VAL A 176 -21.85 7.22 15.09
N MET A 177 -22.11 6.34 16.04
CA MET A 177 -22.41 6.71 17.43
C MET A 177 -21.15 6.52 18.27
N TYR A 178 -20.89 7.48 19.16
CA TYR A 178 -19.75 7.47 20.07
C TYR A 178 -20.23 7.50 21.51
N ASP A 179 -19.47 6.91 22.43
CA ASP A 179 -19.78 6.94 23.87
C ASP A 179 -19.75 8.38 24.43
N SER A 180 -18.87 9.21 23.87
CA SER A 180 -18.75 10.65 24.10
C SER A 180 -18.07 11.30 22.87
N PRO A 181 -18.07 12.63 22.73
CA PRO A 181 -17.38 13.31 21.61
C PRO A 181 -15.90 12.92 21.47
N ASP A 182 -15.23 12.63 22.59
CA ASP A 182 -13.84 12.18 22.70
C ASP A 182 -13.70 10.69 23.05
N GLY A 183 -14.79 9.95 23.03
CA GLY A 183 -14.88 8.55 23.43
C GLY A 183 -14.72 7.57 22.26
N ALA A 184 -14.85 6.29 22.59
CA ALA A 184 -14.84 5.19 21.64
C ALA A 184 -16.02 5.27 20.65
N ILE A 185 -15.89 4.56 19.53
CA ILE A 185 -17.03 4.23 18.69
C ILE A 185 -17.89 3.21 19.45
N GLN A 186 -19.17 3.54 19.61
CA GLN A 186 -20.18 2.67 20.17
C GLN A 186 -20.79 1.78 19.08
N SER A 187 -21.13 2.36 17.93
CA SER A 187 -21.67 1.61 16.79
C SER A 187 -21.50 2.36 15.47
N ILE A 188 -21.52 1.61 14.37
CA ILE A 188 -21.56 2.13 13.00
C ILE A 188 -22.74 1.44 12.32
N GLN A 189 -23.69 2.22 11.82
CA GLN A 189 -24.93 1.70 11.24
C GLN A 189 -25.26 2.41 9.93
N PRO A 190 -25.83 1.70 8.94
CA PRO A 190 -26.39 2.36 7.77
C PRO A 190 -27.52 3.30 8.21
N ILE A 191 -27.76 4.37 7.44
CA ILE A 191 -28.82 5.34 7.75
C ILE A 191 -30.24 4.75 7.63
N ASP A 192 -30.41 3.66 6.88
CA ASP A 192 -31.66 2.91 6.74
C ASP A 192 -31.42 1.49 6.22
N SER A 193 -32.47 0.67 6.17
CA SER A 193 -32.38 -0.76 5.85
C SER A 193 -32.09 -1.10 4.38
N THR A 194 -32.10 -0.11 3.48
CA THR A 194 -31.78 -0.34 2.05
C THR A 194 -30.29 -0.21 1.76
N ILE A 195 -29.52 0.33 2.70
CA ILE A 195 -28.07 0.43 2.60
C ILE A 195 -27.44 -0.82 3.23
N PRO A 196 -26.46 -1.46 2.57
CA PRO A 196 -25.79 -2.62 3.15
C PRO A 196 -25.24 -2.32 4.56
N ALA A 197 -25.52 -3.18 5.53
CA ALA A 197 -24.97 -3.01 6.88
C ALA A 197 -23.45 -3.24 6.93
N GLN A 198 -22.93 -4.01 5.96
CA GLN A 198 -21.51 -4.30 5.81
C GLN A 198 -21.13 -4.24 4.33
N VAL A 199 -19.97 -3.64 4.04
CA VAL A 199 -19.43 -3.54 2.67
C VAL A 199 -18.28 -4.52 2.53
N GLN A 200 -18.35 -5.39 1.52
CA GLN A 200 -17.29 -6.33 1.22
C GLN A 200 -16.37 -5.77 0.12
N LYS A 201 -15.06 -5.79 0.36
CA LYS A 201 -14.08 -5.43 -0.68
C LYS A 201 -14.14 -6.40 -1.86
N GLN A 202 -13.88 -5.90 -3.06
CA GLN A 202 -13.70 -6.74 -4.23
C GLN A 202 -12.35 -7.47 -4.22
N THR A 203 -12.35 -8.69 -4.73
CA THR A 203 -11.14 -9.54 -4.77
C THR A 203 -11.09 -10.29 -6.09
N TYR A 204 -10.14 -9.92 -6.94
CA TYR A 204 -9.95 -10.55 -8.25
C TYR A 204 -9.35 -11.95 -8.11
N ARG A 205 -10.00 -13.02 -8.60
CA ARG A 205 -9.52 -14.40 -8.37
C ARG A 205 -8.85 -15.06 -9.57
N GLY A 206 -8.59 -14.31 -10.64
CA GLY A 206 -7.92 -14.84 -11.82
C GLY A 206 -6.41 -15.01 -11.66
N ASN A 207 -5.78 -15.55 -12.70
CA ASN A 207 -4.34 -15.82 -12.81
C ASN A 207 -3.65 -14.96 -13.88
N THR A 208 -4.29 -13.86 -14.29
CA THR A 208 -3.68 -12.80 -15.09
C THR A 208 -3.56 -11.57 -14.19
N LEU A 209 -2.34 -11.28 -13.75
CA LEU A 209 -2.08 -10.15 -12.86
C LEU A 209 -1.59 -8.92 -13.64
N SER A 210 -1.43 -7.82 -12.93
CA SER A 210 -1.16 -6.51 -13.51
C SER A 210 0.23 -6.43 -14.15
N ALA A 211 0.32 -5.73 -15.28
CA ALA A 211 1.59 -5.34 -15.89
C ALA A 211 1.53 -3.88 -16.32
N SER A 212 2.69 -3.23 -16.46
CA SER A 212 2.76 -1.82 -16.80
C SER A 212 2.01 -1.52 -18.10
N THR A 213 1.20 -0.48 -18.08
CA THR A 213 0.45 0.00 -19.24
C THR A 213 1.17 1.15 -19.94
N VAL A 214 2.20 1.70 -19.30
CA VAL A 214 3.06 2.77 -19.81
C VAL A 214 4.49 2.61 -19.32
N VAL A 215 5.45 2.93 -20.19
CA VAL A 215 6.87 3.03 -19.86
C VAL A 215 7.38 4.41 -20.27
N THR A 216 8.12 5.07 -19.37
CA THR A 216 8.66 6.42 -19.61
C THR A 216 10.00 6.61 -18.90
N GLU A 217 10.88 7.42 -19.47
CA GLU A 217 12.13 7.86 -18.82
C GLU A 217 11.87 8.80 -17.63
N LYS A 218 10.66 9.35 -17.50
CA LYS A 218 10.30 10.28 -16.43
C LYS A 218 9.76 9.60 -15.17
N ALA A 219 9.66 8.27 -15.15
CA ALA A 219 9.29 7.50 -13.97
C ALA A 219 10.40 7.54 -12.90
N ALA A 220 10.04 7.38 -11.63
CA ALA A 220 10.98 7.30 -10.51
C ALA A 220 12.05 6.21 -10.72
N TRP A 221 11.67 5.11 -11.38
CA TRP A 221 12.60 4.18 -12.00
C TRP A 221 12.52 4.30 -13.51
N GLU A 222 13.42 5.11 -14.05
CA GLU A 222 13.50 5.42 -15.49
C GLU A 222 13.30 4.17 -16.36
N ASN A 223 12.35 4.22 -17.30
CA ASN A 223 12.11 3.19 -18.30
C ASN A 223 11.77 1.78 -17.74
N ILE A 224 11.39 1.65 -16.46
CA ILE A 224 11.00 0.35 -15.90
C ILE A 224 9.68 -0.13 -16.51
N TYR A 225 9.61 -1.42 -16.87
CA TYR A 225 8.39 -2.15 -17.14
C TYR A 225 8.13 -3.12 -16.01
N MET A 226 7.01 -2.98 -15.31
CA MET A 226 6.70 -3.78 -14.12
C MET A 226 5.70 -4.88 -14.45
N VAL A 227 5.93 -6.08 -13.92
CA VAL A 227 5.00 -7.21 -14.02
C VAL A 227 4.74 -7.76 -12.62
N GLU A 228 3.48 -7.82 -12.22
CA GLU A 228 3.04 -8.43 -10.99
C GLU A 228 3.08 -9.95 -11.13
N VAL A 229 4.05 -10.59 -10.45
CA VAL A 229 4.25 -12.04 -10.48
C VAL A 229 3.29 -12.74 -9.52
N VAL A 230 3.08 -12.12 -8.36
CA VAL A 230 2.16 -12.63 -7.34
C VAL A 230 1.42 -11.48 -6.66
N ARG A 231 0.16 -11.72 -6.27
CA ARG A 231 -0.62 -10.83 -5.42
C ARG A 231 -0.88 -11.49 -4.07
N SER A 232 -0.72 -10.71 -3.00
CA SER A 232 -0.70 -11.18 -1.61
C SER A 232 0.51 -12.04 -1.25
N CYS A 233 0.55 -12.52 -0.02
CA CYS A 233 1.61 -13.35 0.54
C CYS A 233 0.98 -14.42 1.45
N PRO A 234 1.29 -15.73 1.27
CA PRO A 234 0.61 -16.82 1.98
C PRO A 234 1.09 -16.98 3.43
N GLU A 235 1.90 -16.05 3.92
CA GLU A 235 2.80 -16.29 5.04
C GLU A 235 2.28 -15.69 6.33
N MET A 236 1.29 -14.79 6.20
CA MET A 236 0.41 -14.40 7.30
C MET A 236 1.15 -13.77 8.48
N CYS A 237 2.22 -13.01 8.19
CA CYS A 237 2.90 -12.20 9.20
C CYS A 237 1.90 -11.26 9.86
N ARG A 238 1.73 -11.33 11.19
CA ARG A 238 0.56 -10.83 11.93
C ARG A 238 0.34 -9.30 11.89
N PHE A 239 1.32 -8.55 11.38
CA PHE A 239 1.24 -7.10 11.15
C PHE A 239 0.99 -6.72 9.68
N CYS A 240 1.09 -7.67 8.76
CA CYS A 240 1.31 -7.39 7.34
C CYS A 240 -0.01 -7.22 6.59
N LEU A 241 -0.32 -5.98 6.20
CA LEU A 241 -1.49 -5.66 5.40
C LEU A 241 -1.52 -6.45 4.07
N ALA A 242 -0.38 -6.60 3.41
CA ALA A 242 -0.27 -7.37 2.16
C ALA A 242 -0.54 -8.87 2.33
N SER A 243 -0.52 -9.41 3.55
CA SER A 243 -0.88 -10.81 3.80
C SER A 243 -2.34 -10.98 4.23
N TYR A 244 -2.96 -9.96 4.84
CA TYR A 244 -4.33 -10.09 5.40
C TYR A 244 -5.38 -9.36 4.57
N LEU A 245 -5.09 -8.16 4.07
CA LEU A 245 -6.04 -7.37 3.29
C LEU A 245 -6.24 -7.92 1.87
N THR A 246 -5.18 -8.46 1.27
CA THR A 246 -5.18 -8.85 -0.15
C THR A 246 -5.36 -10.35 -0.38
N LEU A 247 -5.73 -11.13 0.63
CA LEU A 247 -6.02 -12.55 0.44
C LEU A 247 -7.11 -12.78 -0.63
N PRO A 248 -7.03 -13.89 -1.39
CA PRO A 248 -6.04 -14.97 -1.27
C PRO A 248 -4.69 -14.67 -1.96
N PHE A 249 -3.69 -15.53 -1.70
CA PHE A 249 -2.47 -15.59 -2.52
C PHE A 249 -2.80 -16.02 -3.94
N ARG A 250 -2.33 -15.24 -4.92
CA ARG A 250 -2.59 -15.43 -6.35
C ARG A 250 -1.29 -15.35 -7.11
N THR A 251 -1.18 -16.18 -8.13
CA THR A 251 0.01 -16.33 -8.96
C THR A 251 -0.41 -16.12 -10.42
N ALA A 252 0.40 -15.37 -11.17
CA ALA A 252 0.14 -15.16 -12.58
C ALA A 252 0.62 -16.40 -13.36
N SER A 253 -0.20 -16.94 -14.27
CA SER A 253 0.24 -18.08 -15.09
C SER A 253 1.52 -17.76 -15.85
N LEU A 254 2.55 -18.62 -15.76
CA LEU A 254 3.82 -18.36 -16.43
C LEU A 254 3.64 -18.25 -17.94
N GLU A 255 3.09 -19.27 -18.58
CA GLU A 255 2.89 -19.31 -20.04
C GLU A 255 1.70 -18.44 -20.49
N GLY A 256 0.62 -18.43 -19.72
CA GLY A 256 -0.63 -17.75 -20.10
C GLY A 256 -0.63 -16.24 -19.89
N ALA A 257 0.20 -15.73 -18.97
CA ALA A 257 0.18 -14.32 -18.59
C ALA A 257 1.57 -13.69 -18.48
N LEU A 258 2.51 -14.27 -17.73
CA LEU A 258 3.78 -13.63 -17.42
C LEU A 258 4.70 -13.49 -18.64
N ILE A 259 4.99 -14.58 -19.34
CA ILE A 259 5.86 -14.56 -20.53
C ILE A 259 5.29 -13.60 -21.60
N PRO A 260 3.99 -13.69 -21.98
CA PRO A 260 3.41 -12.73 -22.92
C PRO A 260 3.50 -11.27 -22.48
N ALA A 261 3.32 -10.99 -21.18
CA ALA A 261 3.46 -9.64 -20.63
C ALA A 261 4.91 -9.15 -20.70
N ILE A 262 5.87 -9.98 -20.28
CA ILE A 262 7.30 -9.69 -20.33
C ILE A 262 7.73 -9.40 -21.77
N ASP A 263 7.40 -10.28 -22.72
CA ASP A 263 7.75 -10.10 -24.14
C ASP A 263 7.15 -8.82 -24.72
N ARG A 264 5.93 -8.45 -24.31
CA ARG A 264 5.30 -7.19 -24.71
C ARG A 264 6.08 -5.98 -24.16
N GLY A 265 6.43 -6.02 -22.87
CA GLY A 265 7.21 -4.96 -22.23
C GLY A 265 8.60 -4.79 -22.80
N LEU A 266 9.27 -5.92 -23.11
CA LEU A 266 10.64 -5.91 -23.60
C LEU A 266 10.79 -5.38 -25.03
N ARG A 267 9.70 -5.30 -25.80
CA ARG A 267 9.68 -4.59 -27.09
C ARG A 267 9.89 -3.07 -26.95
N VAL A 268 9.57 -2.51 -25.78
CA VAL A 268 9.70 -1.07 -25.54
C VAL A 268 10.80 -0.74 -24.55
N THR A 269 11.25 -1.64 -23.68
CA THR A 269 12.35 -1.34 -22.75
C THR A 269 13.20 -2.57 -22.49
N ASN A 270 14.43 -2.36 -22.04
CA ASN A 270 15.28 -3.43 -21.52
C ASN A 270 15.28 -3.49 -19.99
N ARG A 271 14.43 -2.74 -19.28
CA ARG A 271 14.37 -2.75 -17.81
C ARG A 271 13.08 -3.41 -17.32
N LEU A 272 13.21 -4.60 -16.73
CA LEU A 272 12.11 -5.39 -16.19
C LEU A 272 12.09 -5.31 -14.65
N GLY A 273 10.91 -5.08 -14.08
CA GLY A 273 10.66 -5.13 -12.64
C GLY A 273 9.68 -6.24 -12.30
N LEU A 274 10.12 -7.26 -11.56
CA LEU A 274 9.27 -8.33 -11.04
C LEU A 274 8.71 -7.91 -9.67
N LEU A 275 7.39 -7.69 -9.62
CA LEU A 275 6.69 -7.16 -8.45
C LEU A 275 5.79 -8.20 -7.78
N GLY A 276 5.59 -8.04 -6.47
CA GLY A 276 4.71 -8.86 -5.66
C GLY A 276 5.18 -8.92 -4.22
N ALA A 277 4.27 -9.23 -3.29
CA ALA A 277 4.61 -9.31 -1.86
C ALA A 277 5.49 -10.53 -1.51
N SER A 278 5.57 -11.51 -2.42
CA SER A 278 6.34 -12.75 -2.26
C SER A 278 6.76 -13.36 -3.61
N VAL A 279 7.38 -12.56 -4.48
CA VAL A 279 7.68 -12.93 -5.89
C VAL A 279 8.30 -14.32 -6.02
N THR A 280 9.29 -14.65 -5.19
CA THR A 280 10.03 -15.91 -5.28
C THR A 280 9.24 -17.14 -4.80
N GLN A 281 8.05 -16.95 -4.23
CA GLN A 281 7.14 -18.03 -3.84
C GLN A 281 6.14 -18.38 -4.95
N HIS A 282 6.28 -17.78 -6.14
CA HIS A 282 5.58 -18.26 -7.33
C HIS A 282 5.96 -19.73 -7.59
N PRO A 283 5.00 -20.64 -7.80
CA PRO A 283 5.28 -22.07 -7.94
C PRO A 283 6.19 -22.38 -9.15
N GLU A 284 6.09 -21.57 -10.21
CA GLU A 284 6.90 -21.68 -11.42
C GLU A 284 8.05 -20.65 -11.45
N PHE A 285 8.49 -20.14 -10.29
CA PHE A 285 9.53 -19.10 -10.24
C PHE A 285 10.84 -19.57 -10.89
N GLU A 286 11.26 -20.81 -10.66
CA GLU A 286 12.48 -21.34 -11.27
C GLU A 286 12.38 -21.40 -12.81
N ALA A 287 11.22 -21.78 -13.34
CA ALA A 287 10.98 -21.79 -14.78
C ALA A 287 10.96 -20.36 -15.37
N LEU A 288 10.45 -19.37 -14.63
CA LEU A 288 10.56 -17.95 -15.00
C LEU A 288 12.04 -17.51 -15.05
N LEU A 289 12.87 -17.92 -14.09
CA LEU A 289 14.31 -17.63 -14.11
C LEU A 289 15.00 -18.27 -15.31
N GLU A 290 14.68 -19.52 -15.63
CA GLU A 290 15.23 -20.22 -16.80
C GLU A 290 14.82 -19.57 -18.11
N HIS A 291 13.58 -19.08 -18.19
CA HIS A 291 13.11 -18.33 -19.34
C HIS A 291 13.91 -17.03 -19.51
N LEU A 292 14.10 -16.26 -18.43
CA LEU A 292 14.86 -15.00 -18.46
C LEU A 292 16.37 -15.19 -18.64
N ASP A 293 16.92 -16.39 -18.42
CA ASP A 293 18.36 -16.67 -18.60
C ASP A 293 18.72 -17.03 -20.06
N ARG A 294 17.73 -17.14 -20.96
CA ARG A 294 17.99 -17.46 -22.37
C ARG A 294 18.76 -16.33 -23.08
N PRO A 295 19.56 -16.64 -24.12
CA PRO A 295 20.42 -15.65 -24.80
C PRO A 295 19.66 -14.43 -25.35
N GLU A 296 18.40 -14.59 -25.76
CA GLU A 296 17.57 -13.48 -26.24
C GLU A 296 17.34 -12.38 -25.18
N TYR A 297 17.55 -12.68 -23.89
CA TYR A 297 17.37 -11.75 -22.78
C TYR A 297 18.69 -11.22 -22.20
N ASP A 298 19.85 -11.55 -22.78
CA ASP A 298 21.17 -11.18 -22.20
C ASP A 298 21.35 -9.67 -21.95
N GLU A 299 20.69 -8.82 -22.73
CA GLU A 299 20.79 -7.36 -22.64
C GLU A 299 19.75 -6.70 -21.70
N ILE A 300 18.87 -7.49 -21.08
CA ILE A 300 17.85 -6.94 -20.16
C ILE A 300 18.44 -6.74 -18.77
N ARG A 301 17.92 -5.74 -18.06
CA ARG A 301 18.13 -5.52 -16.63
C ARG A 301 16.90 -5.96 -15.86
N VAL A 302 17.09 -6.86 -14.90
CA VAL A 302 16.00 -7.40 -14.07
C VAL A 302 16.14 -6.87 -12.67
N SER A 303 15.10 -6.21 -12.17
CA SER A 303 14.95 -5.87 -10.75
C SER A 303 13.86 -6.75 -10.14
N ILE A 304 14.12 -7.30 -8.96
CA ILE A 304 13.13 -8.06 -8.19
C ILE A 304 12.81 -7.31 -6.90
N ALA A 305 11.57 -7.41 -6.45
CA ALA A 305 11.18 -7.01 -5.11
C ALA A 305 11.93 -7.84 -4.02
N SER A 306 11.50 -7.74 -2.77
CA SER A 306 12.11 -8.54 -1.69
C SER A 306 12.02 -10.04 -1.99
N VAL A 307 13.07 -10.77 -1.61
CA VAL A 307 13.20 -12.22 -1.80
C VAL A 307 13.11 -12.97 -0.48
N ARG A 308 12.69 -14.23 -0.53
CA ARG A 308 12.79 -15.16 0.60
C ARG A 308 14.18 -15.78 0.68
N THR A 309 14.70 -15.97 1.88
CA THR A 309 16.03 -16.56 2.12
C THR A 309 16.17 -17.94 1.50
N ASN A 310 15.18 -18.81 1.68
CA ASN A 310 15.18 -20.18 1.12
C ASN A 310 15.17 -20.22 -0.42
N THR A 311 14.82 -19.11 -1.08
CA THR A 311 14.87 -18.99 -2.55
C THR A 311 16.15 -18.36 -3.07
N VAL A 312 17.07 -17.93 -2.19
CA VAL A 312 18.37 -17.38 -2.58
C VAL A 312 19.33 -18.51 -2.92
N THR A 313 19.31 -18.92 -4.19
CA THR A 313 20.22 -19.94 -4.75
C THR A 313 21.36 -19.30 -5.53
N GLU A 314 22.44 -20.04 -5.77
CA GLU A 314 23.53 -19.56 -6.66
C GLU A 314 23.05 -19.25 -8.08
N LYS A 315 22.09 -20.04 -8.59
CA LYS A 315 21.47 -19.83 -9.89
C LYS A 315 20.77 -18.47 -9.93
N LEU A 316 19.93 -18.17 -8.94
CA LEU A 316 19.24 -16.89 -8.85
C LEU A 316 20.24 -15.73 -8.75
N THR A 317 21.24 -15.83 -7.89
CA THR A 317 22.18 -14.73 -7.63
C THR A 317 23.07 -14.45 -8.85
N ARG A 318 23.52 -15.49 -9.56
CA ARG A 318 24.26 -15.34 -10.82
C ARG A 318 23.40 -14.74 -11.93
N MET A 319 22.13 -15.17 -12.05
CA MET A 319 21.17 -14.55 -12.99
C MET A 319 21.01 -13.07 -12.68
N LEU A 320 20.74 -12.71 -11.42
CA LEU A 320 20.59 -11.30 -11.04
C LEU A 320 21.84 -10.47 -11.39
N VAL A 321 23.05 -11.00 -11.17
CA VAL A 321 24.29 -10.32 -11.56
C VAL A 321 24.42 -10.18 -13.08
N LYS A 322 24.09 -11.24 -13.84
CA LYS A 322 24.06 -11.21 -15.31
C LYS A 322 23.15 -10.08 -15.83
N HIS A 323 22.01 -9.85 -15.19
CA HIS A 323 21.04 -8.80 -15.53
C HIS A 323 21.23 -7.49 -14.74
N ASP A 324 22.49 -7.13 -14.41
CA ASP A 324 22.92 -5.87 -13.76
C ASP A 324 22.29 -5.56 -12.39
N THR A 325 21.72 -6.57 -11.71
CA THR A 325 21.32 -6.45 -10.30
C THR A 325 22.52 -6.65 -9.38
N ARG A 326 22.76 -5.65 -8.52
CA ARG A 326 23.91 -5.61 -7.61
C ARG A 326 23.59 -6.05 -6.18
N SER A 327 22.31 -6.14 -5.84
CA SER A 327 21.84 -6.41 -4.49
C SER A 327 20.51 -7.14 -4.44
N ILE A 328 20.33 -7.98 -3.42
CA ILE A 328 19.03 -8.51 -3.02
C ILE A 328 18.53 -7.84 -1.74
N THR A 329 17.21 -7.90 -1.52
CA THR A 329 16.56 -7.35 -0.33
C THR A 329 15.81 -8.44 0.41
N ILE A 330 16.04 -8.60 1.71
CA ILE A 330 15.36 -9.57 2.57
C ILE A 330 14.72 -8.84 3.75
N ALA A 331 13.43 -9.06 3.96
CA ALA A 331 12.75 -8.58 5.17
C ALA A 331 12.97 -9.62 6.28
N VAL A 332 13.69 -9.20 7.33
CA VAL A 332 14.05 -10.03 8.49
C VAL A 332 13.25 -9.69 9.75
N GLU A 333 12.73 -8.45 9.80
CA GLU A 333 11.94 -7.85 10.87
C GLU A 333 12.68 -7.72 12.22
N SER A 334 13.32 -8.77 12.70
CA SER A 334 14.17 -8.81 13.89
C SER A 334 15.25 -9.86 13.70
N GLY A 335 16.35 -9.85 14.47
CA GLY A 335 17.26 -11.00 14.61
C GLY A 335 16.88 -11.96 15.74
N SER A 336 15.81 -11.68 16.48
CA SER A 336 15.28 -12.56 17.51
C SER A 336 14.30 -13.58 16.93
N ASP A 337 14.58 -14.86 17.15
CA ASP A 337 13.67 -15.93 16.71
C ASP A 337 12.36 -15.92 17.50
N ARG A 338 12.39 -15.52 18.77
CA ARG A 338 11.19 -15.31 19.60
C ARG A 338 10.29 -14.24 18.98
N LEU A 339 10.86 -13.08 18.65
CA LEU A 339 10.09 -11.99 18.07
C LEU A 339 9.56 -12.33 16.67
N ARG A 340 10.34 -13.08 15.88
CA ARG A 340 9.85 -13.64 14.61
C ARG A 340 8.69 -14.61 14.79
N ARG A 341 8.71 -15.49 15.80
CA ARG A 341 7.57 -16.36 16.13
C ARG A 341 6.33 -15.55 16.54
N ILE A 342 6.50 -14.52 17.37
CA ILE A 342 5.42 -13.59 17.78
C ILE A 342 4.75 -12.93 16.57
N ILE A 343 5.51 -12.54 15.55
CA ILE A 343 4.92 -11.94 14.33
C ILE A 343 4.55 -12.96 13.24
N ASN A 344 4.72 -14.26 13.49
CA ASN A 344 4.53 -15.35 12.51
C ASN A 344 5.44 -15.23 11.28
N LYS A 345 6.70 -14.82 11.49
CA LYS A 345 7.74 -14.83 10.47
C LYS A 345 8.49 -16.16 10.53
N LYS A 346 8.30 -16.98 9.49
CA LYS A 346 8.94 -18.30 9.34
C LYS A 346 10.35 -18.14 8.76
N LEU A 347 11.28 -17.72 9.60
CA LEU A 347 12.66 -17.43 9.18
C LEU A 347 13.65 -17.58 10.33
N GLN A 348 14.69 -18.39 10.12
CA GLN A 348 15.78 -18.58 11.08
C GLN A 348 17.02 -17.75 10.71
N ASN A 349 17.84 -17.43 11.72
CA ASN A 349 19.08 -16.67 11.50
C ASN A 349 20.07 -17.38 10.57
N ASP A 350 20.19 -18.70 10.67
CA ASP A 350 21.09 -19.49 9.81
C ASP A 350 20.68 -19.40 8.33
N GLU A 351 19.38 -19.37 8.03
CA GLU A 351 18.89 -19.20 6.65
C GLU A 351 19.26 -17.82 6.08
N ILE A 352 19.26 -16.77 6.91
CA ILE A 352 19.64 -15.42 6.50
C ILE A 352 21.15 -15.34 6.25
N ILE A 353 21.94 -15.92 7.17
CA ILE A 353 23.40 -15.99 7.03
C ILE A 353 23.76 -16.77 5.77
N GLN A 354 23.11 -17.92 5.54
CA GLN A 354 23.32 -18.72 4.35
C GLN A 354 22.94 -17.97 3.07
N ALA A 355 21.80 -17.26 3.06
CA ALA A 355 21.41 -16.43 1.94
C ALA A 355 22.47 -15.34 1.63
N ALA A 356 23.12 -14.77 2.65
CA ALA A 356 24.20 -13.80 2.45
C ALA A 356 25.48 -14.43 1.87
N ILE A 357 25.84 -15.63 2.33
CA ILE A 357 26.94 -16.40 1.75
C ILE A 357 26.64 -16.68 0.27
N THR A 358 25.46 -17.23 -0.04
CA THR A 358 25.06 -17.55 -1.41
C THR A 358 24.99 -16.31 -2.30
N ALA A 359 24.50 -15.18 -1.78
CA ALA A 359 24.50 -13.90 -2.48
C ALA A 359 25.92 -13.47 -2.86
N LYS A 360 26.86 -13.56 -1.92
CA LYS A 360 28.25 -13.18 -2.15
C LYS A 360 28.94 -14.13 -3.14
N VAL A 361 28.76 -15.44 -3.01
CA VAL A 361 29.31 -16.46 -3.91
C VAL A 361 28.79 -16.27 -5.34
N GLY A 362 27.51 -15.93 -5.49
CA GLY A 362 26.90 -15.63 -6.79
C GLY A 362 27.32 -14.30 -7.42
N GLY A 363 28.12 -13.49 -6.73
CA GLY A 363 28.69 -12.25 -7.27
C GLY A 363 27.97 -10.97 -6.87
N LEU A 364 26.91 -11.02 -6.04
CA LEU A 364 26.25 -9.81 -5.57
C LEU A 364 27.19 -8.99 -4.67
N SER A 365 27.13 -7.67 -4.83
CA SER A 365 28.02 -6.73 -4.13
C SER A 365 27.41 -6.18 -2.83
N ALA A 366 26.08 -6.30 -2.67
CA ALA A 366 25.37 -5.78 -1.53
C ALA A 366 24.12 -6.61 -1.17
N MET A 367 23.66 -6.46 0.06
CA MET A 367 22.42 -7.01 0.57
C MET A 367 21.72 -5.94 1.41
N LYS A 368 20.42 -5.74 1.15
CA LYS A 368 19.55 -4.87 1.94
C LYS A 368 18.70 -5.73 2.87
N LEU A 369 18.57 -5.31 4.12
CA LEU A 369 17.80 -5.97 5.14
C LEU A 369 16.76 -5.00 5.68
N TYR A 370 15.52 -5.45 5.85
CA TYR A 370 14.46 -4.65 6.49
C TYR A 370 14.09 -5.23 7.84
N GLY A 371 14.20 -4.38 8.86
CA GLY A 371 13.81 -4.64 10.24
C GLY A 371 12.68 -3.74 10.69
N MET A 372 12.17 -4.00 11.89
CA MET A 372 11.15 -3.23 12.55
C MET A 372 11.48 -3.15 14.03
N ALA A 373 11.28 -1.98 14.63
CA ALA A 373 11.42 -1.74 16.06
C ALA A 373 10.05 -1.44 16.68
N GLY A 374 9.89 -1.76 17.96
CA GLY A 374 8.64 -1.56 18.70
C GLY A 374 7.58 -2.60 18.38
N ILE A 375 7.96 -3.78 17.90
CA ILE A 375 7.02 -4.90 17.68
C ILE A 375 6.35 -5.26 19.03
N PRO A 376 5.04 -5.58 19.06
CA PRO A 376 4.39 -6.06 20.26
C PRO A 376 5.13 -7.24 20.93
N GLY A 377 5.50 -7.08 22.20
CA GLY A 377 6.29 -8.06 22.95
C GLY A 377 7.80 -8.04 22.72
N GLU A 378 8.35 -7.07 21.98
CA GLU A 378 9.79 -6.90 21.82
C GLU A 378 10.45 -6.41 23.12
N GLU A 379 11.50 -7.11 23.53
CA GLU A 379 12.32 -6.85 24.71
C GLU A 379 13.72 -6.31 24.30
N PRO A 380 14.47 -5.66 25.21
CA PRO A 380 15.82 -5.16 24.94
C PRO A 380 16.76 -6.19 24.31
N GLU A 381 16.70 -7.44 24.76
CA GLU A 381 17.55 -8.55 24.31
C GLU A 381 17.30 -8.91 22.84
N ASP A 382 16.11 -8.65 22.29
CA ASP A 382 15.80 -8.92 20.88
C ASP A 382 16.55 -7.96 19.94
N LEU A 383 16.82 -6.74 20.40
CA LEU A 383 17.62 -5.76 19.67
C LEU A 383 19.09 -6.20 19.63
N ASP A 384 19.60 -6.73 20.74
CA ASP A 384 20.95 -7.28 20.81
C ASP A 384 21.11 -8.49 19.89
N GLN A 385 20.10 -9.37 19.83
CA GLN A 385 20.05 -10.48 18.86
C GLN A 385 20.04 -9.98 17.41
N THR A 386 19.33 -8.88 17.13
CA THR A 386 19.35 -8.22 15.81
C THR A 386 20.75 -7.74 15.43
N VAL A 387 21.45 -7.07 16.34
CA VAL A 387 22.83 -6.64 16.13
C VAL A 387 23.77 -7.84 15.97
N ALA A 388 23.58 -8.89 16.76
CA ALA A 388 24.37 -10.12 16.68
C ALA A 388 24.21 -10.83 15.33
N MET A 389 22.96 -10.98 14.85
CA MET A 389 22.67 -11.54 13.52
C MET A 389 23.38 -10.74 12.42
N LEU A 390 23.26 -9.41 12.43
CA LEU A 390 23.92 -8.54 11.44
C LEU A 390 25.45 -8.70 11.45
N ARG A 391 26.06 -8.85 12.63
CA ARG A 391 27.50 -9.14 12.78
C ARG A 391 27.85 -10.52 12.20
N SER A 392 27.04 -11.53 12.45
CA SER A 392 27.23 -12.89 11.91
C SER A 392 27.17 -12.90 10.39
N ILE A 393 26.22 -12.19 9.78
CA ILE A 393 26.12 -12.02 8.32
C ILE A 393 27.43 -11.40 7.78
N LYS A 394 27.90 -10.31 8.38
CA LYS A 394 29.13 -9.63 7.96
C LYS A 394 30.36 -10.54 8.04
N LYS A 395 30.44 -11.35 9.10
CA LYS A 395 31.53 -12.31 9.30
C LYS A 395 31.50 -13.44 8.27
N ALA A 396 30.30 -13.96 7.98
CA ALA A 396 30.11 -15.08 7.07
C ALA A 396 30.27 -14.70 5.58
N ALA A 397 29.91 -13.48 5.21
CA ALA A 397 29.99 -12.97 3.84
C ALA A 397 30.93 -11.74 3.74
N PRO A 398 32.26 -11.92 3.91
CA PRO A 398 33.20 -10.80 3.91
C PRO A 398 33.17 -10.03 2.60
N GLY A 399 33.15 -8.70 2.69
CA GLY A 399 33.10 -7.81 1.53
C GLY A 399 31.72 -7.72 0.85
N LEU A 400 30.66 -8.28 1.42
CA LEU A 400 29.28 -7.97 1.05
C LEU A 400 28.84 -6.69 1.79
N ARG A 401 28.40 -5.66 1.06
CA ARG A 401 27.90 -4.43 1.70
C ARG A 401 26.52 -4.66 2.27
N LEU A 402 26.31 -4.33 3.54
CA LEU A 402 25.02 -4.45 4.21
C LEU A 402 24.38 -3.08 4.41
N THR A 403 23.11 -2.98 4.03
CA THR A 403 22.23 -1.88 4.43
C THR A 403 21.10 -2.45 5.29
N PHE A 404 20.86 -1.87 6.46
CA PHE A 404 19.74 -2.22 7.33
C PHE A 404 18.78 -1.05 7.44
N GLY A 405 17.63 -1.17 6.79
CA GLY A 405 16.49 -0.26 6.97
C GLY A 405 15.65 -0.72 8.15
N CYS A 406 15.22 0.19 9.02
CA CYS A 406 14.42 -0.17 10.19
C CYS A 406 13.27 0.82 10.40
N SER A 407 12.03 0.32 10.35
CA SER A 407 10.82 1.08 10.58
C SER A 407 10.29 0.90 12.00
N THR A 408 9.37 1.76 12.43
CA THR A 408 8.60 1.52 13.66
C THR A 408 7.39 0.65 13.32
N PHE A 409 7.01 -0.28 14.20
CA PHE A 409 5.75 -0.99 14.07
C PHE A 409 4.57 0.00 14.03
N VAL A 410 3.76 -0.08 12.97
CA VAL A 410 2.53 0.70 12.79
C VAL A 410 1.36 -0.28 12.69
N PRO A 411 0.36 -0.21 13.58
CA PRO A 411 -0.82 -1.07 13.51
C PRO A 411 -1.62 -0.77 12.23
N LYS A 412 -1.99 -1.82 11.51
CA LYS A 412 -2.79 -1.74 10.29
C LYS A 412 -4.11 -2.48 10.48
N SER A 413 -5.19 -1.90 9.98
CA SER A 413 -6.52 -2.51 9.98
C SER A 413 -6.53 -3.87 9.30
N HIS A 414 -7.49 -4.71 9.69
CA HIS A 414 -7.67 -6.08 9.20
C HIS A 414 -6.49 -7.03 9.45
N THR A 415 -5.47 -6.62 10.19
CA THR A 415 -4.37 -7.49 10.63
C THR A 415 -4.63 -7.96 12.07
N PRO A 416 -4.08 -9.11 12.50
CA PRO A 416 -4.14 -9.51 13.90
C PRO A 416 -3.55 -8.43 14.82
N PHE A 417 -2.55 -7.67 14.37
CA PHE A 417 -1.93 -6.66 15.22
C PHE A 417 -2.65 -5.30 15.22
N GLN A 418 -3.85 -5.20 14.64
CA GLN A 418 -4.64 -3.96 14.57
C GLN A 418 -5.04 -3.38 15.94
N TRP A 419 -5.09 -4.23 16.97
CA TRP A 419 -5.45 -3.83 18.34
C TRP A 419 -4.27 -3.32 19.16
N PHE A 420 -3.03 -3.51 18.68
CA PHE A 420 -1.87 -3.06 19.43
C PHE A 420 -1.57 -1.58 19.23
N GLY A 421 -0.98 -0.95 20.24
CA GLY A 421 -0.38 0.37 20.19
C GLY A 421 1.02 0.39 19.60
N VAL A 422 1.43 1.55 19.07
CA VAL A 422 2.85 1.84 18.79
C VAL A 422 3.61 1.82 20.12
N ASN A 423 4.80 1.21 20.14
CA ASN A 423 5.64 1.22 21.33
C ASN A 423 6.37 2.58 21.49
N PRO A 424 6.17 3.33 22.59
CA PRO A 424 6.86 4.60 22.82
C PRO A 424 8.39 4.49 22.87
N ASP A 425 8.92 3.34 23.29
CA ASP A 425 10.36 3.09 23.34
C ASP A 425 10.99 2.84 21.97
N ALA A 426 10.19 2.70 20.90
CA ALA A 426 10.71 2.45 19.56
C ALA A 426 11.69 3.54 19.10
N GLU A 427 11.48 4.81 19.48
CA GLU A 427 12.44 5.89 19.18
C GLU A 427 13.82 5.62 19.80
N LYS A 428 13.83 5.24 21.09
CA LYS A 428 15.05 4.90 21.83
C LYS A 428 15.71 3.65 21.24
N ARG A 429 14.92 2.66 20.85
CA ARG A 429 15.37 1.41 20.21
C ARG A 429 16.02 1.67 18.85
N LEU A 430 15.41 2.50 18.00
CA LEU A 430 15.99 2.93 16.72
C LEU A 430 17.31 3.68 16.91
N LYS A 431 17.39 4.58 17.89
CA LYS A 431 18.64 5.29 18.25
C LYS A 431 19.72 4.32 18.74
N SER A 432 19.35 3.32 19.55
CA SER A 432 20.27 2.26 20.01
C SER A 432 20.80 1.45 18.83
N LEU A 433 19.91 0.94 17.97
CA LEU A 433 20.28 0.22 16.75
C LEU A 433 21.19 1.07 15.86
N GLN A 434 20.89 2.35 15.66
CA GLN A 434 21.73 3.24 14.86
C GLN A 434 23.17 3.29 15.37
N LYS A 435 23.36 3.45 16.69
CA LYS A 435 24.68 3.48 17.31
C LYS A 435 25.40 2.13 17.14
N GLN A 436 24.71 1.04 17.46
CA GLN A 436 25.31 -0.29 17.45
C GLN A 436 25.61 -0.79 16.02
N VAL A 437 24.66 -0.69 15.10
CA VAL A 437 24.78 -1.17 13.71
C VAL A 437 25.84 -0.37 12.93
N ARG A 438 25.87 0.97 13.07
CA ARG A 438 26.89 1.79 12.40
C ARG A 438 28.30 1.50 12.91
N SER A 439 28.47 1.16 14.19
CA SER A 439 29.78 0.74 14.73
C SER A 439 30.31 -0.54 14.08
N GLN A 440 29.43 -1.35 13.50
CA GLN A 440 29.78 -2.55 12.74
C GLN A 440 30.07 -2.24 11.26
N GLY A 441 30.07 -0.97 10.82
CA GLY A 441 30.27 -0.58 9.42
C GLY A 441 29.13 -0.98 8.49
N ILE A 442 27.91 -1.09 9.00
CA ILE A 442 26.68 -1.39 8.26
C ILE A 442 25.93 -0.07 8.03
N ASP A 443 25.44 0.15 6.82
CA ASP A 443 24.64 1.33 6.47
C ASP A 443 23.26 1.23 7.14
N PHE A 444 22.99 2.05 8.14
CA PHE A 444 21.72 2.05 8.87
C PHE A 444 20.80 3.20 8.44
N ARG A 445 19.58 2.85 8.02
CA ARG A 445 18.55 3.76 7.52
C ARG A 445 17.27 3.64 8.37
N PRO A 446 17.16 4.39 9.48
CA PRO A 446 15.95 4.40 10.27
C PRO A 446 14.87 5.26 9.59
N GLU A 447 13.61 4.85 9.75
CA GLU A 447 12.49 5.75 9.53
C GLU A 447 12.34 6.74 10.70
N SER A 448 11.62 7.83 10.46
CA SER A 448 11.30 8.80 11.51
C SER A 448 10.18 8.26 12.40
N TYR A 449 10.50 7.99 13.66
CA TYR A 449 9.52 7.58 14.69
C TYR A 449 8.32 8.54 14.75
N ASN A 450 8.55 9.85 14.70
CA ASN A 450 7.46 10.83 14.76
C ASN A 450 6.52 10.75 13.56
N TRP A 451 7.05 10.45 12.37
CA TRP A 451 6.20 10.22 11.19
C TRP A 451 5.49 8.87 11.26
N SER A 452 6.10 7.84 11.88
CA SER A 452 5.41 6.57 12.16
C SER A 452 4.25 6.76 13.15
N VAL A 453 4.39 7.63 14.15
CA VAL A 453 3.31 8.03 15.06
C VAL A 453 2.15 8.68 14.31
N VAL A 454 2.44 9.59 13.38
CA VAL A 454 1.42 10.21 12.51
C VAL A 454 0.76 9.14 11.61
N GLN A 455 1.56 8.25 11.02
CA GLN A 455 1.01 7.18 10.20
C GLN A 455 0.11 6.24 11.01
N ALA A 456 0.46 5.93 12.27
CA ALA A 456 -0.36 5.14 13.16
C ALA A 456 -1.67 5.84 13.52
N LEU A 457 -1.61 7.15 13.81
CA LEU A 457 -2.79 7.98 14.03
C LEU A 457 -3.77 7.87 12.85
N ILE A 458 -3.28 8.07 11.63
CA ILE A 458 -4.12 8.03 10.43
C ILE A 458 -4.61 6.61 10.18
N SER A 459 -3.72 5.61 10.18
CA SER A 459 -4.05 4.19 9.97
C SER A 459 -5.16 3.68 10.89
N ARG A 460 -5.14 4.12 12.16
CA ARG A 460 -6.10 3.70 13.20
C ARG A 460 -7.28 4.65 13.38
N GLY A 461 -7.27 5.81 12.74
CA GLY A 461 -8.20 6.88 12.98
C GLY A 461 -9.63 6.60 12.54
N ASP A 462 -10.56 7.39 13.07
CA ASP A 462 -11.94 7.47 12.60
C ASP A 462 -12.25 8.80 11.89
N ARG A 463 -13.48 8.96 11.41
CA ARG A 463 -13.93 10.14 10.66
C ARG A 463 -13.78 11.47 11.38
N ARG A 464 -13.65 11.50 12.71
CA ARG A 464 -13.34 12.75 13.43
C ARG A 464 -11.96 13.30 13.05
N LEU A 465 -11.06 12.45 12.55
CA LEU A 465 -9.76 12.90 12.06
C LEU A 465 -9.85 13.77 10.81
N SER A 466 -10.91 13.70 10.00
CA SER A 466 -10.98 14.52 8.78
C SER A 466 -10.81 16.02 9.08
N HIS A 467 -11.39 16.53 10.19
CA HIS A 467 -11.19 17.92 10.59
C HIS A 467 -9.80 18.22 11.16
N LEU A 468 -9.21 17.26 11.87
CA LEU A 468 -7.82 17.39 12.29
C LEU A 468 -6.86 17.47 11.09
N LEU A 469 -7.06 16.62 10.08
CA LEU A 469 -6.23 16.55 8.87
C LEU A 469 -6.33 17.83 8.03
N GLU A 470 -7.53 18.40 7.90
CA GLU A 470 -7.75 19.69 7.25
C GLU A 470 -6.99 20.83 7.97
N LEU A 471 -7.08 20.90 9.31
CA LEU A 471 -6.31 21.88 10.10
C LEU A 471 -4.81 21.70 9.93
N VAL A 472 -4.32 20.46 9.93
CA VAL A 472 -2.89 20.16 9.73
C VAL A 472 -2.41 20.70 8.39
N ARG A 473 -3.21 20.50 7.34
CA ARG A 473 -2.90 21.01 6.01
C ARG A 473 -2.81 22.54 6.00
N HIS A 474 -3.74 23.23 6.65
CA HIS A 474 -3.70 24.70 6.76
C HIS A 474 -2.50 25.21 7.58
N TYR A 475 -2.02 24.42 8.54
CA TYR A 475 -0.83 24.77 9.32
C TYR A 475 0.50 24.38 8.64
N GLY A 476 0.47 23.78 7.44
CA GLY A 476 1.67 23.46 6.64
C GLY A 476 2.28 22.07 6.88
N ASP A 477 1.49 21.08 7.28
CA ASP A 477 1.85 19.64 7.33
C ASP A 477 3.21 19.31 7.96
N SER A 478 3.32 19.59 9.26
CA SER A 478 4.48 19.23 10.06
C SER A 478 4.05 18.49 11.32
N ILE A 479 4.97 17.79 11.99
CA ILE A 479 4.70 17.20 13.32
C ILE A 479 4.14 18.27 14.30
N GLY A 480 4.59 19.53 14.18
CA GLY A 480 4.05 20.66 14.96
C GLY A 480 2.60 20.99 14.60
N SER A 481 2.24 20.87 13.32
CA SER A 481 0.88 21.07 12.81
C SER A 481 -0.10 20.08 13.43
N TYR A 482 0.24 18.79 13.51
CA TYR A 482 -0.61 17.78 14.20
C TYR A 482 -0.82 18.13 15.67
N ARG A 483 0.24 18.52 16.39
CA ARG A 483 0.14 18.93 17.81
C ARG A 483 -0.76 20.15 17.98
N ARG A 484 -0.65 21.14 17.08
CA ARG A 484 -1.50 22.33 17.08
C ARG A 484 -2.96 21.96 16.81
N ALA A 485 -3.23 21.11 15.83
CA ALA A 485 -4.59 20.67 15.50
C ALA A 485 -5.25 19.91 16.65
N PHE A 486 -4.54 18.99 17.32
CA PHE A 486 -5.06 18.33 18.53
C PHE A 486 -5.41 19.31 19.65
N LYS A 487 -4.60 20.37 19.84
CA LYS A 487 -4.89 21.39 20.84
C LYS A 487 -6.19 22.15 20.53
N GLU A 488 -6.43 22.48 19.26
CA GLU A 488 -7.65 23.16 18.81
C GLU A 488 -8.88 22.25 18.90
N GLN A 489 -8.69 20.95 18.69
CA GLN A 489 -9.76 19.97 18.65
C GLN A 489 -10.03 19.28 20.00
N ARG A 490 -9.47 19.79 21.10
CA ARG A 490 -9.62 19.19 22.42
C ARG A 490 -11.09 18.99 22.80
N GLY A 491 -11.46 17.78 23.19
CA GLY A 491 -12.83 17.40 23.59
C GLY A 491 -13.79 17.14 22.41
N LYS A 492 -13.30 17.18 21.16
CA LYS A 492 -14.09 16.86 19.95
C LYS A 492 -13.71 15.52 19.31
N LEU A 493 -12.58 14.96 19.72
CA LEU A 493 -12.06 13.65 19.34
C LEU A 493 -11.17 13.11 20.47
N PRO A 494 -10.95 11.79 20.52
CA PRO A 494 -9.97 11.18 21.39
C PRO A 494 -8.58 11.79 21.21
N ASP A 495 -7.77 11.79 22.26
CA ASP A 495 -6.42 12.32 22.17
C ASP A 495 -5.48 11.43 21.35
N LEU A 496 -4.24 11.89 21.15
CA LEU A 496 -3.23 11.13 20.43
C LEU A 496 -2.92 9.78 21.11
N ASN A 497 -3.01 9.72 22.44
CA ASN A 497 -2.71 8.50 23.19
C ASN A 497 -3.68 7.38 22.85
N PHE A 498 -4.97 7.71 22.81
CA PHE A 498 -6.03 6.80 22.40
C PHE A 498 -5.79 6.17 21.04
N TYR A 499 -5.45 6.97 20.03
CA TYR A 499 -5.28 6.47 18.66
C TYR A 499 -3.96 5.73 18.47
N VAL A 500 -2.88 6.19 19.09
CA VAL A 500 -1.53 5.73 18.74
C VAL A 500 -1.01 4.67 19.71
N TYR A 501 -1.11 4.90 21.01
CA TYR A 501 -0.38 4.14 22.02
C TYR A 501 -1.24 3.12 22.76
N GLU A 502 -2.54 3.36 22.87
CA GLU A 502 -3.43 2.43 23.56
C GLU A 502 -3.53 1.08 22.86
N GLN A 503 -3.54 0.05 23.69
CA GLN A 503 -3.93 -1.30 23.36
C GLN A 503 -5.46 -1.35 23.41
N TRP A 504 -6.10 -1.77 22.33
CA TRP A 504 -7.55 -1.87 22.26
C TRP A 504 -8.03 -3.28 22.57
N SER A 505 -9.21 -3.40 23.19
CA SER A 505 -9.87 -4.69 23.35
C SER A 505 -10.21 -5.30 22.00
N THR A 506 -10.11 -6.62 21.90
CA THR A 506 -10.51 -7.36 20.70
C THR A 506 -11.99 -7.29 20.39
N ASP A 507 -12.82 -6.94 21.38
CA ASP A 507 -14.28 -6.86 21.24
C ASP A 507 -14.76 -5.45 20.89
N ARG A 508 -13.83 -4.48 20.77
CA ARG A 508 -14.14 -3.10 20.46
C ARG A 508 -14.67 -2.94 19.04
N VAL A 509 -15.64 -2.03 18.85
CA VAL A 509 -15.98 -1.52 17.51
C VAL A 509 -14.86 -0.60 17.01
N LEU A 510 -14.15 -1.07 15.99
CA LEU A 510 -13.11 -0.34 15.27
C LEU A 510 -13.69 0.52 14.13
N PRO A 511 -12.98 1.55 13.65
CA PRO A 511 -13.49 2.44 12.58
C PRO A 511 -13.92 1.69 11.31
N TRP A 512 -13.20 0.62 10.96
CA TRP A 512 -13.47 -0.22 9.79
C TRP A 512 -14.37 -1.45 10.09
N SER A 513 -15.10 -1.50 11.22
CA SER A 513 -15.88 -2.71 11.59
C SER A 513 -17.05 -3.02 10.65
N HIS A 514 -17.54 -2.02 9.92
CA HIS A 514 -18.57 -2.18 8.90
C HIS A 514 -17.98 -2.61 7.53
N LEU A 515 -16.65 -2.70 7.42
CA LEU A 515 -15.94 -3.10 6.21
C LEU A 515 -15.41 -4.53 6.38
N GLN A 516 -15.81 -5.43 5.50
CA GLN A 516 -15.37 -6.82 5.57
C GLN A 516 -14.00 -7.00 4.90
N GLY A 517 -13.04 -7.44 5.70
CA GLY A 517 -11.76 -7.96 5.22
C GLY A 517 -11.88 -9.38 4.67
N ALA A 518 -10.74 -9.97 4.29
CA ALA A 518 -10.71 -11.34 3.75
C ALA A 518 -10.92 -12.44 4.81
N LEU A 519 -10.70 -12.13 6.09
CA LEU A 519 -10.84 -13.05 7.22
C LEU A 519 -11.79 -12.46 8.27
N PRO A 520 -12.58 -13.31 8.95
CA PRO A 520 -13.44 -12.86 10.03
C PRO A 520 -12.62 -12.47 11.26
N GLN A 521 -13.17 -11.57 12.09
CA GLN A 521 -12.54 -11.09 13.32
C GLN A 521 -12.10 -12.23 14.26
N ALA A 522 -12.90 -13.29 14.40
CA ALA A 522 -12.57 -14.45 15.22
C ALA A 522 -11.23 -15.11 14.83
N THR A 523 -10.92 -15.15 13.53
CA THR A 523 -9.62 -15.66 13.04
C THR A 523 -8.48 -14.72 13.41
N LEU A 524 -8.68 -13.41 13.29
CA LEU A 524 -7.67 -12.42 13.70
C LEU A 524 -7.39 -12.51 15.20
N VAL A 525 -8.41 -12.67 16.04
CA VAL A 525 -8.28 -12.86 17.50
C VAL A 525 -7.50 -14.13 17.81
N LYS A 526 -7.80 -15.26 17.13
CA LYS A 526 -7.01 -16.49 17.28
C LYS A 526 -5.53 -16.27 16.96
N HIS A 527 -5.22 -15.50 15.92
CA HIS A 527 -3.84 -15.18 15.57
C HIS A 527 -3.15 -14.29 16.62
N VAL A 528 -3.87 -13.38 17.28
CA VAL A 528 -3.37 -12.60 18.42
C VAL A 528 -3.05 -13.51 19.60
N GLN A 529 -3.98 -14.41 19.97
CA GLN A 529 -3.77 -15.37 21.05
C GLN A 529 -2.54 -16.24 20.79
N SER A 530 -2.33 -16.69 19.55
CA SER A 530 -1.11 -17.41 19.18
C SER A 530 0.15 -16.54 19.28
N ALA A 531 0.07 -15.23 19.06
CA ALA A 531 1.22 -14.33 19.24
C ALA A 531 1.56 -14.15 20.72
N MET A 532 0.55 -14.03 21.59
CA MET A 532 0.71 -13.87 23.03
C MET A 532 1.28 -15.15 23.66
N ALA A 533 0.83 -16.32 23.22
CA ALA A 533 1.40 -17.59 23.69
C ALA A 533 2.91 -17.74 23.39
N GLU A 534 3.41 -17.12 22.31
CA GLU A 534 4.84 -17.09 21.98
C GLU A 534 5.62 -16.07 22.83
N GLN A 535 4.94 -15.14 23.51
CA GLN A 535 5.59 -14.23 24.46
C GLN A 535 5.89 -14.93 25.79
N ASP A 536 5.06 -15.89 26.18
CA ASP A 536 5.16 -16.64 27.43
C ASP A 536 6.15 -17.84 27.35
N LEU A 537 6.70 -18.12 26.17
CA LEU A 537 7.70 -19.16 25.86
C LEU A 537 9.11 -18.58 25.77
#